data_AF-A0A0B6ZZS6-F1
#
_entry.id   AF-A0A0B6ZZS6-F1
#
_cell.length_a   1.000
_cell.length_b   1.000
_cell.length_c   1.000
_cell.angle_alpha   90.00
_cell.angle_beta   90.00
_cell.angle_gamma   90.00
#
_symmetry.space_group_name_H-M   'P 1'
#
loop_
_entity.id
_entity.type
_entity.pdbx_description
1 polymer ?
#
loop_
_entity_poly.entity_id
_entity_poly.type
_entity_poly.pdbx_seq_one_letter_code
_entity_poly.pdbx_strand_id
1 'polypeptide(L)'
;KFDHIFHIHVTPEILVSASKKVADLSQKEMDLGGHQNVLLSRHIEEQLSKALGKRIVLVQAMIADCKKWELSDEPCLIEGDSLTFGLVLDASSAFNILDKGPPADSLEAKEFREFWGDK
;
A
#
# COMPACT_ATOMS: atom_id res chain seq x y z
N LYS A 1 -0.43 -17.85 4.47
CA LYS A 1 0.59 -18.23 3.47
C LYS A 1 0.31 -17.38 2.23
N PHE A 2 1.32 -16.68 1.72
CA PHE A 2 1.19 -15.84 0.52
C PHE A 2 1.74 -16.57 -0.70
N ASP A 3 1.18 -16.29 -1.88
CA ASP A 3 1.66 -16.84 -3.14
C ASP A 3 2.87 -16.06 -3.64
N HIS A 4 2.83 -14.73 -3.49
CA HIS A 4 3.92 -13.83 -3.82
C HIS A 4 4.23 -12.90 -2.66
N ILE A 5 5.52 -12.60 -2.50
CA ILE A 5 6.02 -11.60 -1.56
C ILE A 5 6.93 -10.67 -2.34
N PHE A 6 6.78 -9.37 -2.13
CA PHE A 6 7.66 -8.37 -2.72
C PHE A 6 8.03 -7.30 -1.70
N HIS A 7 9.14 -6.61 -1.99
CA HIS A 7 9.73 -5.59 -1.14
C HIS A 7 9.89 -4.31 -1.94
N ILE A 8 9.50 -3.18 -1.36
CA ILE A 8 9.76 -1.85 -1.90
C ILE A 8 10.83 -1.22 -1.01
N HIS A 9 12.05 -1.06 -1.54
CA HIS A 9 13.11 -0.38 -0.81
C HIS A 9 12.81 1.12 -0.72
N VAL A 10 12.88 1.66 0.49
CA VAL A 10 12.61 3.07 0.80
C VAL A 10 13.71 3.60 1.70
N THR A 11 14.29 4.71 1.28
CA THR A 11 15.15 5.53 2.16
C THR A 11 14.26 6.45 3.01
N PRO A 12 14.76 6.95 4.16
CA PRO A 12 14.00 7.88 5.00
C PRO A 12 13.51 9.13 4.25
N GLU A 13 14.32 9.66 3.32
CA GLU A 13 13.96 10.81 2.48
C GLU A 13 12.77 10.51 1.54
N ILE A 14 12.77 9.32 0.92
CA ILE A 14 11.68 8.87 0.06
C ILE A 14 10.43 8.63 0.92
N LEU A 15 10.58 8.03 2.10
CA LEU A 15 9.45 7.78 3.00
C LEU A 15 8.74 9.08 3.39
N VAL A 16 9.49 10.08 3.85
CA VAL A 16 8.94 11.39 4.24
C VAL A 16 8.30 12.10 3.05
N SER A 17 8.96 12.09 1.89
CA SER A 17 8.44 12.79 0.70
C SER A 17 7.22 12.09 0.09
N ALA A 18 7.17 10.76 0.12
CA ALA A 18 6.02 9.98 -0.33
C ALA A 18 4.81 10.20 0.61
N SER A 19 5.01 10.15 1.93
CA SER A 19 3.95 10.41 2.91
C SER A 19 3.34 11.82 2.74
N LYS A 20 4.16 12.83 2.42
CA LYS A 20 3.66 14.20 2.14
C LYS A 20 2.85 14.33 0.86
N LYS A 21 3.10 13.48 -0.14
CA LYS A 21 2.43 13.55 -1.46
C LYS A 21 1.05 12.92 -1.45
N VAL A 22 0.81 11.99 -0.55
CA VAL A 22 -0.50 11.37 -0.43
C VAL A 22 -1.39 12.34 0.36
N ALA A 23 -2.36 12.91 -0.34
CA ALA A 23 -3.36 13.80 0.25
C ALA A 23 -4.10 13.07 1.39
N ASP A 24 -4.54 13.82 2.41
CA ASP A 24 -5.25 13.29 3.59
C ASP A 24 -4.40 12.46 4.57
N LEU A 25 -3.09 12.29 4.34
CA LEU A 25 -2.22 11.55 5.26
C LEU A 25 -1.86 12.33 6.53
N SER A 26 -1.80 13.65 6.52
CA SER A 26 -1.40 14.41 7.73
C SER A 26 -2.36 14.20 8.91
N GLN A 27 -3.65 13.98 8.64
CA GLN A 27 -4.63 13.65 9.68
C GLN A 27 -4.51 12.18 10.12
N LYS A 28 -4.32 11.25 9.17
CA LYS A 28 -4.09 9.81 9.45
C LYS A 28 -2.72 9.51 10.09
N GLU A 29 -1.74 10.38 9.91
CA GLU A 29 -0.41 10.31 10.56
C GLU A 29 -0.56 10.40 12.07
N MET A 30 -1.50 11.22 12.57
CA MET A 30 -1.76 11.34 14.00
C MET A 30 -2.34 10.05 14.57
N ASP A 31 -3.25 9.39 13.83
CA ASP A 31 -3.87 8.13 14.24
C ASP A 31 -2.84 6.98 14.35
N LEU A 32 -1.69 7.11 13.68
CA LEU A 32 -0.60 6.14 13.67
C LEU A 32 0.64 6.59 14.44
N GLY A 33 0.54 7.63 15.26
CA GLY A 33 1.64 8.08 16.13
C GLY A 33 2.92 8.46 15.39
N GLY A 34 2.81 8.90 14.13
CA GLY A 34 3.97 9.27 13.31
C GLY A 34 4.70 8.09 12.64
N HIS A 35 4.17 6.86 12.69
CA HIS A 35 4.72 5.71 11.96
C HIS A 35 4.45 5.80 10.45
N GLN A 36 5.26 6.61 9.76
CA GLN A 36 5.13 6.88 8.32
C GLN A 36 5.19 5.62 7.45
N ASN A 37 5.98 4.63 7.85
CA ASN A 37 6.08 3.35 7.16
C ASN A 37 4.76 2.55 7.21
N VAL A 38 4.07 2.52 8.35
CA VAL A 38 2.76 1.88 8.48
C VAL A 38 1.73 2.60 7.62
N LEU A 39 1.78 3.94 7.63
CA LEU A 39 0.86 4.74 6.86
C LEU A 39 1.03 4.54 5.35
N LEU A 40 2.27 4.64 4.86
CA LEU A 40 2.57 4.44 3.45
C LEU A 40 2.27 2.99 3.02
N SER A 41 2.51 2.02 3.90
CA SER A 41 2.16 0.62 3.64
C SER A 41 0.66 0.43 3.45
N ARG A 42 -0.17 1.01 4.33
CA ARG A 42 -1.63 0.96 4.19
C ARG A 42 -2.11 1.63 2.91
N HIS A 43 -1.54 2.78 2.57
CA HIS A 43 -1.89 3.46 1.33
C HIS A 43 -1.56 2.60 0.10
N ILE A 44 -0.37 2.00 0.05
CA ILE A 44 0.03 1.11 -1.04
C ILE A 44 -0.88 -0.13 -1.09
N GLU A 45 -1.25 -0.70 0.05
CA GLU A 45 -2.19 -1.81 0.13
C GLU A 45 -3.56 -1.45 -0.50
N GLU A 46 -4.10 -0.28 -0.17
CA GLU A 46 -5.34 0.24 -0.78
C GLU A 46 -5.21 0.43 -2.30
N GLN A 47 -4.10 1.03 -2.75
CA GLN A 47 -3.85 1.24 -4.19
C GLN A 47 -3.71 -0.08 -4.94
N LEU A 48 -2.99 -1.06 -4.38
CA LEU A 48 -2.81 -2.38 -4.98
C LEU A 48 -4.12 -3.16 -5.00
N SER A 49 -4.93 -3.07 -3.94
CA SER A 49 -6.26 -3.69 -3.93
C SER A 49 -7.15 -3.12 -5.03
N LYS A 50 -7.11 -1.81 -5.25
CA LYS A 50 -7.87 -1.16 -6.33
C LYS A 50 -7.32 -1.50 -7.72
N ALA A 51 -5.99 -1.50 -7.89
CA ALA A 51 -5.33 -1.74 -9.17
C ALA A 51 -5.42 -3.20 -9.64
N LEU A 52 -5.30 -4.15 -8.71
CA LEU A 52 -5.31 -5.58 -9.04
C LEU A 52 -6.74 -6.15 -9.04
N GLY A 53 -7.68 -5.50 -8.36
CA GLY A 53 -9.09 -5.84 -8.39
C GLY A 53 -9.33 -7.33 -8.14
N LYS A 54 -9.98 -8.00 -9.09
CA LYS A 54 -10.34 -9.43 -8.96
C LYS A 54 -9.14 -10.38 -9.06
N ARG A 55 -7.97 -9.91 -9.55
CA ARG A 55 -6.77 -10.76 -9.72
C ARG A 55 -6.19 -11.24 -8.40
N ILE A 56 -6.51 -10.55 -7.31
CA ILE A 56 -6.05 -10.90 -5.97
C ILE A 56 -7.25 -11.15 -5.05
N VAL A 57 -7.05 -12.08 -4.13
CA VAL A 57 -7.95 -12.32 -3.00
C VAL A 57 -7.53 -11.46 -1.80
N LEU A 58 -6.22 -11.25 -1.64
CA LEU A 58 -5.65 -10.48 -0.53
C LEU A 58 -4.35 -9.81 -0.96
N VAL A 59 -4.19 -8.56 -0.54
CA VAL A 59 -2.89 -7.89 -0.38
C VAL A 59 -2.76 -7.53 1.09
N GLN A 60 -1.57 -7.72 1.67
CA GLN A 60 -1.33 -7.37 3.06
C GLN A 60 0.10 -6.87 3.25
N ALA A 61 0.24 -5.72 3.88
CA ALA A 61 1.54 -5.24 4.34
C ALA A 61 2.03 -6.03 5.57
N MET A 62 3.31 -6.39 5.57
CA MET A 62 4.00 -6.85 6.77
C MET A 62 4.51 -5.62 7.53
N ILE A 63 3.96 -5.41 8.72
CA ILE A 63 4.44 -4.38 9.64
C ILE A 63 5.53 -4.99 10.51
N ALA A 64 6.72 -4.40 10.48
CA ALA A 64 7.83 -4.87 11.31
C ALA A 64 7.54 -4.62 12.79
N ASP A 65 8.00 -5.54 13.63
CA ASP A 65 7.90 -5.38 15.07
C ASP A 65 8.83 -4.26 15.53
N CYS A 66 8.29 -3.38 16.37
CA CYS A 66 9.10 -2.40 17.08
C CYS A 66 9.96 -3.13 18.12
N LYS A 67 11.29 -2.93 18.05
CA LYS A 67 12.23 -3.50 19.01
C LYS A 67 11.92 -2.97 20.39
N LYS A 68 11.95 -3.82 21.42
CA LYS A 68 11.81 -3.39 22.81
C LYS A 68 12.84 -2.29 23.12
N TRP A 69 12.38 -1.23 23.80
CA TRP A 69 13.19 -0.08 24.19
C TRP A 69 13.17 0.09 25.71
N GLU A 70 14.20 0.71 26.28
CA GLU A 70 14.24 1.05 27.70
C GLU A 70 13.40 2.31 27.97
N LEU A 71 12.99 2.51 29.22
CA LEU A 71 12.19 3.69 29.62
C LEU A 71 12.89 5.03 29.38
N SER A 72 14.22 5.03 29.36
CA SER A 72 15.06 6.20 29.09
C SER A 72 15.23 6.50 27.61
N ASP A 73 14.88 5.57 26.73
CA ASP A 73 15.09 5.70 25.30
C ASP A 73 13.97 6.50 24.65
N GLU A 74 14.26 7.09 23.49
CA GLU A 74 13.20 7.63 22.65
C GLU A 74 12.25 6.51 22.21
N PRO A 75 10.93 6.79 22.06
CA PRO A 75 9.97 5.79 21.62
C PRO A 75 10.41 5.16 20.30
N CYS A 76 10.42 3.83 20.23
CA CYS A 76 10.86 3.14 19.03
C CYS A 76 9.91 3.44 17.86
N LEU A 77 10.49 3.98 16.79
CA LEU A 77 9.85 4.05 15.50
C LEU A 77 10.06 2.69 14.81
N ILE A 78 9.04 2.21 14.11
CA ILE A 78 9.20 1.01 13.30
C ILE A 78 10.15 1.33 12.15
N GLU A 79 11.41 0.94 12.32
CA GLU A 79 12.47 1.18 11.35
C GLU A 79 12.59 0.01 10.38
N GLY A 80 12.79 0.34 9.10
CA GLY A 80 13.02 -0.62 8.02
C GLY A 80 13.40 0.10 6.75
N ASP A 81 14.31 -0.47 5.98
CA ASP A 81 14.73 0.02 4.66
C ASP A 81 13.78 -0.43 3.54
N SER A 82 12.72 -1.16 3.89
CA SER A 82 11.82 -1.78 2.95
C SER A 82 10.40 -1.92 3.50
N LEU A 83 9.42 -1.69 2.62
CA LEU A 83 8.01 -2.04 2.85
C LEU A 83 7.75 -3.40 2.20
N THR A 84 7.27 -4.36 2.99
CA THR A 84 7.07 -5.74 2.55
C THR A 84 5.60 -6.04 2.39
N PHE A 85 5.22 -6.68 1.30
CA PHE A 85 3.83 -7.02 1.00
C PHE A 85 3.69 -8.47 0.56
N GLY A 86 2.63 -9.11 1.04
CA GLY A 86 2.20 -10.43 0.57
C GLY A 86 0.96 -10.32 -0.31
N LEU A 87 0.90 -11.13 -1.36
CA LEU A 87 -0.25 -11.27 -2.24
C LEU A 87 -0.77 -12.71 -2.21
N VAL A 88 -2.10 -12.84 -2.18
CA VAL A 88 -2.81 -14.09 -2.47
C VAL A 88 -3.59 -13.87 -3.76
N LEU A 89 -3.32 -14.68 -4.78
CA LEU A 89 -3.90 -14.51 -6.11
C LEU A 89 -5.23 -15.26 -6.23
N ASP A 90 -6.15 -14.73 -7.05
CA ASP A 90 -7.26 -15.54 -7.57
C ASP A 90 -6.80 -16.24 -8.84
N ALA A 91 -6.49 -17.53 -8.76
CA ALA A 91 -5.99 -18.32 -9.89
C ALA A 91 -6.92 -18.27 -11.12
N SER A 92 -8.21 -18.00 -10.93
CA SER A 92 -9.21 -17.93 -12.01
C SER A 92 -9.06 -16.69 -12.88
N SER A 93 -8.51 -15.60 -12.31
CA SER A 93 -8.51 -14.28 -12.94
C SER A 93 -7.14 -13.59 -12.96
N ALA A 94 -6.18 -14.05 -12.16
CA ALA A 94 -4.86 -13.43 -12.00
C ALA A 94 -4.08 -13.31 -13.31
N PHE A 95 -4.21 -14.28 -14.21
CA PHE A 95 -3.48 -14.34 -15.49
C PHE A 95 -4.27 -13.79 -16.68
N ASN A 96 -5.41 -13.13 -16.43
CA ASN A 96 -6.18 -12.49 -17.50
C ASN A 96 -5.42 -11.31 -18.10
N ILE A 97 -5.23 -11.35 -19.43
CA ILE A 97 -4.50 -10.34 -20.20
C ILE A 97 -5.25 -9.00 -20.21
N LEU A 98 -6.59 -9.04 -20.20
CA LEU A 98 -7.45 -7.86 -20.24
C LEU A 98 -8.08 -7.60 -18.88
N ASP A 99 -7.96 -6.36 -18.41
CA ASP A 99 -8.71 -5.88 -17.26
C ASP A 99 -10.00 -5.23 -17.77
N LYS A 100 -11.15 -5.79 -17.38
CA LYS A 100 -12.45 -5.29 -17.83
C LYS A 100 -12.85 -4.14 -16.92
N GLY A 101 -12.65 -2.92 -17.41
CA GLY A 101 -13.20 -1.71 -16.79
C GLY A 101 -14.74 -1.72 -16.74
N PRO A 102 -15.34 -0.79 -15.99
CA PRO A 102 -16.78 -0.64 -15.95
C PRO A 102 -17.33 -0.19 -17.31
N PRO A 103 -18.65 -0.31 -17.56
CA PRO A 103 -19.27 0.15 -18.80
C PRO A 103 -18.94 1.61 -19.09
N ALA A 104 -18.69 1.97 -20.35
CA ALA A 104 -18.21 3.30 -20.73
C ALA A 104 -19.16 4.45 -20.31
N ASP A 105 -20.46 4.17 -20.21
CA ASP A 105 -21.49 5.14 -19.83
C ASP A 105 -21.72 5.22 -18.31
N SER A 106 -20.97 4.44 -17.52
CA SER A 106 -21.08 4.44 -16.07
C SER A 106 -20.32 5.61 -15.44
N LEU A 107 -20.76 6.08 -14.27
CA LEU A 107 -20.08 7.16 -13.54
C LEU A 107 -18.68 6.71 -13.10
N GLU A 108 -18.53 5.44 -12.78
CA GLU A 108 -17.31 4.78 -12.37
C GLU A 108 -16.26 4.73 -13.49
N ALA A 109 -16.65 4.88 -14.76
CA ALA A 109 -15.72 4.92 -15.88
C ALA A 109 -14.80 6.14 -15.85
N LYS A 110 -15.28 7.28 -15.30
CA LYS A 110 -14.45 8.48 -15.13
C LYS A 110 -13.35 8.23 -14.10
N GLU A 111 -13.72 7.72 -12.93
CA GLU A 111 -12.77 7.39 -11.87
C GLU A 111 -11.77 6.30 -12.28
N PHE A 112 -12.24 5.30 -13.04
CA PHE A 112 -11.39 4.27 -13.61
C PHE A 112 -10.35 4.87 -14.55
N ARG A 113 -10.76 5.80 -15.43
CA ARG A 113 -9.86 6.48 -16.36
C ARG A 113 -8.88 7.40 -15.63
N GLU A 114 -9.33 8.16 -14.64
CA GLU A 114 -8.46 9.03 -13.84
C GLU A 114 -7.43 8.22 -13.05
N PHE A 115 -7.80 7.02 -12.58
CA PHE A 115 -6.91 6.12 -11.86
C PHE A 115 -5.81 5.52 -12.76
N TRP A 116 -6.16 5.07 -13.97
CA TRP A 116 -5.21 4.44 -14.89
C TRP A 116 -4.44 5.44 -15.77
N GLY A 117 -4.99 6.64 -15.99
CA GLY A 117 -4.39 7.67 -16.84
C GLY A 117 -4.38 7.25 -18.31
N ASP A 118 -3.21 7.37 -18.94
CA ASP A 118 -3.02 7.03 -20.37
C ASP A 118 -2.86 5.52 -20.64
N LYS A 119 -3.02 4.67 -19.62
CA LYS A 119 -2.85 3.22 -19.71
C LYS A 119 -4.16 2.45 -19.92
#